data_AF-A0A956B0P8-F1
#
_entry.id   AF-A0A956B0P8-F1
#
_cell.length_a   1.000
_cell.length_b   1.000
_cell.length_c   1.000
_cell.angle_alpha   90.00
_cell.angle_beta   90.00
_cell.angle_gamma   90.00
#
_symmetry.space_group_name_H-M   'P 1'
#
loop_
_entity.id
_entity.type
_entity.pdbx_description
1 polymer ?
#
loop_
_entity_poly.entity_id
_entity_poly.type
_entity_poly.pdbx_seq_one_letter_code
_entity_poly.pdbx_strand_id
1 'polypeptide(L)'
;MDVDALIEELAGEGRVDAVGRFTLDREKAREKTRKFQLAEPLNYLLELVQAATGQGATRVDVTVDTDDMWLTFDGPGFDGDDLNGLYDALLSPQPELEVRRCLAVGLNSALARDPRFVELRTQGWRMTLRPGQPDALDPLDPPLPGGRIHVKDRFSPAQIVEFFQNLFGEPPEVAVLREGCRHAELSVTVNGQLVSHGLQAPALNAWVSVPWPPEAEDGRRPPRGWAGVRGDEDPGRLVLCTFGVVIETRLRMLPGVEVRVDAPGLKKDASRFKFVQDDHHAALMAAVDAAAWDALAQVGEAAAAAGWPAEHRGTALMQRTLTMYQGHAANLPRYRGERLAAVLLALPLPELGGLTLGALLRQLER
;
A
#
# COMPACT_ATOMS: atom_id res chain seq x y z
N MET A 1 -39.65 26.13 14.85
CA MET A 1 -38.33 26.79 14.93
C MET A 1 -37.35 25.75 14.45
N ASP A 2 -36.66 26.05 13.35
CA ASP A 2 -35.78 25.10 12.67
C ASP A 2 -34.47 24.97 13.46
N VAL A 3 -33.93 23.76 13.57
CA VAL A 3 -32.70 23.49 14.34
C VAL A 3 -31.53 24.23 13.71
N ASP A 4 -31.50 24.30 12.39
CA ASP A 4 -30.44 24.98 11.65
C ASP A 4 -30.49 26.50 11.87
N ALA A 5 -31.70 27.08 11.96
CA ALA A 5 -31.87 28.51 12.25
C ALA A 5 -31.43 28.86 13.69
N LEU A 6 -31.67 27.97 14.66
CA LEU A 6 -31.23 28.16 16.04
C LEU A 6 -29.69 28.02 16.16
N ILE A 7 -29.08 27.13 15.38
CA ILE A 7 -27.62 26.97 15.34
C ILE A 7 -26.94 28.19 14.71
N GLU A 8 -27.49 28.75 13.62
CA GLU A 8 -26.99 29.98 13.00
C GLU A 8 -27.08 31.19 13.93
N GLU A 9 -28.19 31.34 14.65
CA GLU A 9 -28.39 32.42 15.63
C GLU A 9 -27.37 32.33 16.78
N LEU A 10 -27.16 31.13 17.34
CA LEU A 10 -26.18 30.90 18.39
C LEU A 10 -24.72 31.05 17.90
N ALA A 11 -24.43 30.70 16.64
CA ALA A 11 -23.11 30.89 16.03
C ALA A 11 -22.82 32.37 15.74
N GLY A 12 -23.85 33.17 15.41
CA GLY A 12 -23.72 34.61 15.16
C GLY A 12 -23.45 35.44 16.42
N GLU A 13 -23.91 34.98 17.59
CA GLU A 13 -23.65 35.63 18.88
C GLU A 13 -22.34 35.17 19.55
N GLY A 14 -21.78 34.05 19.10
CA GLY A 14 -20.53 33.49 19.62
C GLY A 14 -19.28 34.14 19.02
N ARG A 15 -18.59 34.99 19.79
CA ARG A 15 -17.23 35.43 19.44
C ARG A 15 -16.25 34.31 19.75
N VAL A 16 -15.47 33.85 18.76
CA VAL A 16 -14.39 32.87 18.97
C VAL A 16 -13.38 33.45 19.97
N ASP A 17 -13.44 32.96 21.21
CA ASP A 17 -12.65 33.45 22.35
C ASP A 17 -11.19 33.00 22.27
N ALA A 18 -10.93 31.80 21.73
CA ALA A 18 -9.60 31.33 21.40
C ALA A 18 -9.64 30.15 20.40
N VAL A 19 -8.73 30.18 19.41
CA VAL A 19 -8.34 28.96 18.67
C VAL A 19 -7.18 28.33 19.45
N GLY A 20 -7.50 27.38 20.32
CA GLY A 20 -6.49 26.61 21.03
C GLY A 20 -5.96 25.47 20.16
N ARG A 21 -4.63 25.34 20.03
CA ARG A 21 -4.02 24.03 19.73
C ARG A 21 -3.91 23.27 21.04
N PHE A 22 -4.36 22.02 21.08
CA PHE A 22 -4.05 21.14 22.20
C PHE A 22 -2.54 20.94 22.22
N THR A 23 -1.84 21.61 23.14
CA THR A 23 -0.44 21.32 23.44
C THR A 23 -0.43 20.01 24.21
N LEU A 24 -0.22 18.91 23.50
CA LEU A 24 -0.12 17.61 24.12
C LEU A 24 1.18 17.56 24.91
N ASP A 25 1.09 17.17 26.18
CA ASP A 25 2.26 16.83 27.01
C ASP A 25 3.03 15.73 26.27
N ARG A 26 4.16 16.11 25.66
CA ARG A 26 4.96 15.23 24.80
C ARG A 26 5.40 13.99 25.55
N GLU A 27 5.69 14.07 26.85
CA GLU A 27 6.10 12.90 27.62
C GLU A 27 4.93 11.94 27.84
N LYS A 28 3.73 12.46 28.16
CA LYS A 28 2.53 11.61 28.26
C LYS A 28 2.06 11.07 26.92
N ALA A 29 2.22 11.84 25.84
CA ALA A 29 1.98 11.39 24.47
C ALA A 29 2.87 10.20 24.15
N ARG A 30 4.17 10.35 24.40
CA ARG A 30 5.18 9.31 24.22
C ARG A 30 4.84 8.06 25.02
N GLU A 31 4.49 8.21 26.30
CA GLU A 31 4.14 7.08 27.15
C GLU A 31 2.89 6.33 26.65
N LYS A 32 1.87 7.04 26.18
CA LYS A 32 0.64 6.43 25.63
C LYS A 32 0.89 5.78 24.27
N THR A 33 1.65 6.43 23.40
CA THR A 33 1.90 5.93 22.03
C THR A 33 2.86 4.75 22.01
N ARG A 34 3.77 4.63 22.99
CA ARG A 34 4.62 3.43 23.18
C ARG A 34 3.84 2.15 23.48
N LYS A 35 2.62 2.27 24.00
CA LYS A 35 1.72 1.12 24.25
C LYS A 35 0.92 0.73 23.01
N PHE A 36 0.94 1.54 21.96
CA PHE A 36 0.28 1.23 20.71
C PHE A 36 1.13 0.20 19.95
N GLN A 37 0.59 -1.00 19.83
CA GLN A 37 1.16 -2.07 19.02
C GLN A 37 0.38 -2.14 17.71
N LEU A 38 1.09 -2.41 16.61
CA LEU A 38 0.46 -2.89 15.39
C LEU A 38 -0.29 -4.19 15.69
N ALA A 39 -1.38 -4.43 14.95
CA ALA A 39 -2.14 -5.67 15.07
C ALA A 39 -1.27 -6.91 14.85
N GLU A 40 -0.29 -6.80 13.96
CA GLU A 40 0.71 -7.83 13.70
C GLU A 40 2.11 -7.34 14.11
N PRO A 41 2.77 -8.01 15.09
CA PRO A 41 4.01 -7.53 15.69
C PRO A 41 5.23 -7.42 14.77
N LEU A 42 5.23 -8.09 13.60
CA LEU A 42 6.37 -8.10 12.67
C LEU A 42 6.28 -7.02 11.59
N ASN A 43 5.10 -6.42 11.42
CA ASN A 43 4.86 -5.45 10.37
C ASN A 43 5.51 -4.08 10.63
N TYR A 44 6.17 -3.91 11.77
CA TYR A 44 7.07 -2.80 11.99
C TYR A 44 8.17 -2.75 10.91
N LEU A 45 8.62 -3.91 10.41
CA LEU A 45 9.60 -4.00 9.31
C LEU A 45 9.08 -3.33 8.04
N LEU A 46 7.81 -3.61 7.71
CA LEU A 46 7.13 -3.01 6.55
C LEU A 46 6.99 -1.50 6.69
N GLU A 47 6.77 -0.99 7.90
CA GLU A 47 6.72 0.44 8.20
C GLU A 47 8.08 1.12 8.06
N LEU A 48 9.16 0.45 8.47
CA LEU A 48 10.52 0.95 8.30
C LEU A 48 10.94 0.98 6.83
N VAL A 49 10.55 -0.03 6.04
CA VAL A 49 10.77 -0.02 4.58
C VAL A 49 10.00 1.14 3.94
N GLN A 50 8.73 1.34 4.28
CA GLN A 50 7.94 2.47 3.78
C GLN A 50 8.56 3.81 4.13
N ALA A 51 9.10 3.97 5.34
CA ALA A 51 9.80 5.18 5.74
C ALA A 51 11.04 5.44 4.89
N ALA A 52 11.88 4.41 4.68
CA ALA A 52 13.08 4.52 3.83
C ALA A 52 12.70 4.88 2.38
N THR A 53 11.72 4.18 1.80
CA THR A 53 11.22 4.45 0.44
C THR A 53 10.62 5.85 0.31
N GLY A 54 9.80 6.26 1.29
CA GLY A 54 9.19 7.59 1.33
C GLY A 54 10.21 8.72 1.39
N GLN A 55 11.34 8.47 2.06
CA GLN A 55 12.49 9.38 2.14
C GLN A 55 13.35 9.40 0.87
N GLY A 56 13.06 8.53 -0.11
CA GLY A 56 13.75 8.49 -1.39
C GLY A 56 14.92 7.51 -1.47
N ALA A 57 14.96 6.48 -0.61
CA ALA A 57 15.91 5.38 -0.76
C ALA A 57 15.69 4.64 -2.09
N THR A 58 16.79 4.19 -2.70
CA THR A 58 16.79 3.34 -3.89
C THR A 58 17.17 1.89 -3.59
N ARG A 59 17.73 1.66 -2.39
CA ARG A 59 18.09 0.33 -1.87
C ARG A 59 17.79 0.25 -0.38
N VAL A 60 17.21 -0.88 0.02
CA VAL A 60 17.06 -1.30 1.41
C VAL A 60 17.64 -2.71 1.54
N ASP A 61 18.53 -2.88 2.52
CA ASP A 61 19.11 -4.18 2.86
C ASP A 61 18.73 -4.52 4.30
N VAL A 62 18.08 -5.67 4.49
CA VAL A 62 17.69 -6.17 5.80
C VAL A 62 18.49 -7.43 6.13
N THR A 63 19.09 -7.47 7.31
CA THR A 63 19.73 -8.67 7.86
C THR A 63 19.03 -9.05 9.15
N VAL A 64 18.57 -10.29 9.22
CA VAL A 64 17.92 -10.89 10.39
C VAL A 64 18.78 -12.05 10.87
N ASP A 65 19.20 -11.97 12.13
CA ASP A 65 19.87 -13.01 12.90
C ASP A 65 19.07 -13.25 14.21
N THR A 66 19.49 -14.23 15.00
CA THR A 66 18.77 -14.77 16.17
C THR A 66 18.32 -13.70 17.16
N ASP A 67 19.14 -12.68 17.42
CA ASP A 67 18.83 -11.61 18.36
C ASP A 67 19.12 -10.20 17.79
N ASP A 68 19.35 -10.11 16.47
CA ASP A 68 19.73 -8.88 15.77
C ASP A 68 18.92 -8.73 14.49
N MET A 69 18.26 -7.59 14.34
CA MET A 69 17.75 -7.14 13.04
C MET A 69 18.40 -5.82 12.66
N TRP A 70 18.99 -5.79 11.47
CA TRP A 70 19.57 -4.60 10.86
C TRP A 70 18.80 -4.24 9.60
N LEU A 71 18.39 -2.99 9.47
CA LEU A 71 17.88 -2.43 8.22
C LEU A 71 18.76 -1.26 7.83
N THR A 72 19.38 -1.33 6.66
CA THR A 72 20.16 -0.24 6.08
C THR A 72 19.52 0.26 4.80
N PHE A 73 19.57 1.55 4.57
CA PHE A 73 19.05 2.16 3.36
C PHE A 73 19.92 3.34 2.92
N ASP A 74 19.93 3.62 1.62
CA ASP A 74 20.61 4.77 1.03
C ASP A 74 19.67 5.99 0.95
N GLY A 75 20.15 7.08 0.34
CA GLY A 75 19.36 8.30 0.15
C GLY A 75 19.55 9.36 1.24
N PRO A 76 18.63 10.34 1.34
CA PRO A 76 18.80 11.52 2.19
C PRO A 76 18.87 11.23 3.68
N GLY A 77 18.23 10.16 4.17
CA GLY A 77 18.11 9.91 5.61
C GLY A 77 17.20 10.92 6.31
N PHE A 78 17.14 10.87 7.65
CA PHE A 78 16.33 11.77 8.48
C PHE A 78 17.23 12.74 9.24
N ASP A 79 16.80 14.00 9.37
CA ASP A 79 17.55 15.00 10.13
C ASP A 79 17.11 15.07 11.60
N GLY A 80 17.69 15.99 12.38
CA GLY A 80 17.37 16.15 13.79
C GLY A 80 15.93 16.63 14.03
N ASP A 81 15.35 17.41 13.12
CA ASP A 81 13.99 17.93 13.23
C ASP A 81 12.97 16.82 12.92
N ASP A 82 13.29 15.94 11.97
CA ASP A 82 12.53 14.72 11.71
C ASP A 82 12.44 13.83 12.95
N LEU A 83 13.58 13.58 13.60
CA LEU A 83 13.67 12.72 14.77
C LEU A 83 12.97 13.33 15.99
N ASN A 84 13.09 14.64 16.21
CA ASN A 84 12.36 15.33 17.27
C ASN A 84 10.85 15.36 17.00
N GLY A 85 10.43 15.36 15.73
CA GLY A 85 9.03 15.45 15.30
C GLY A 85 8.29 14.11 15.16
N LEU A 86 8.89 12.98 15.52
CA LEU A 86 8.30 11.64 15.31
C LEU A 86 6.93 11.48 15.98
N TYR A 87 6.81 11.90 17.24
CA TYR A 87 5.57 11.74 18.01
C TYR A 87 4.46 12.68 17.54
N ASP A 88 4.83 13.88 17.08
CA ASP A 88 3.88 14.84 16.53
C ASP A 88 3.27 14.28 15.23
N ALA A 89 4.05 13.57 14.41
CA ALA A 89 3.58 12.92 13.18
C ALA A 89 2.58 11.76 13.42
N LEU A 90 2.66 11.09 14.56
CA LEU A 90 1.72 10.01 14.93
C LEU A 90 0.31 10.55 15.24
N LEU A 91 0.23 11.81 15.67
CA LEU A 91 -1.00 12.44 16.14
C LEU A 91 -1.62 13.36 15.10
N SER A 92 -0.81 13.85 14.17
CA SER A 92 -1.28 14.69 13.07
C SER A 92 -1.77 13.82 11.90
N PRO A 93 -2.96 14.09 11.33
CA PRO A 93 -3.46 13.40 10.13
C PRO A 93 -2.88 13.95 8.82
N GLN A 94 -1.98 14.92 8.88
CA GLN A 94 -1.38 15.61 7.72
C GLN A 94 -0.66 14.64 6.75
N PRO A 95 -0.98 14.64 5.45
CA PRO A 95 -0.34 13.77 4.47
C PRO A 95 1.18 13.94 4.37
N GLU A 96 1.68 15.18 4.48
CA GLU A 96 3.10 15.52 4.40
C GLU A 96 3.95 14.87 5.51
N LEU A 97 3.31 14.47 6.61
CA LEU A 97 3.96 13.78 7.72
C LEU A 97 3.92 12.25 7.59
N GLU A 98 3.34 11.67 6.54
CA GLU A 98 3.19 10.21 6.42
C GLU A 98 4.53 9.47 6.45
N VAL A 99 5.58 9.97 5.79
CA VAL A 99 6.91 9.32 5.82
C VAL A 99 7.47 9.28 7.25
N ARG A 100 7.38 10.41 7.96
CA ARG A 100 7.78 10.51 9.37
C ARG A 100 6.90 9.63 10.26
N ARG A 101 5.61 9.51 9.95
CA ARG A 101 4.66 8.63 10.63
C ARG A 101 5.01 7.16 10.45
N CYS A 102 5.36 6.72 9.23
CA CYS A 102 5.86 5.36 8.99
C CYS A 102 7.07 5.05 9.88
N LEU A 103 8.05 5.97 9.93
CA LEU A 103 9.24 5.81 10.77
C LEU A 103 8.85 5.69 12.25
N ALA A 104 8.00 6.61 12.73
CA ALA A 104 7.57 6.64 14.11
C ALA A 104 6.75 5.39 14.51
N VAL A 105 5.87 4.89 13.63
CA VAL A 105 5.13 3.64 13.85
C VAL A 105 6.07 2.45 13.87
N GLY A 106 6.99 2.34 12.90
CA GLY A 106 7.96 1.25 12.82
C GLY A 106 8.86 1.17 14.05
N LEU A 107 9.40 2.31 14.49
CA LEU A 107 10.27 2.36 15.68
C LEU A 107 9.51 2.06 16.98
N ASN A 108 8.30 2.61 17.17
CA ASN A 108 7.50 2.33 18.36
C ASN A 108 7.03 0.87 18.40
N SER A 109 6.66 0.31 17.24
CA SER A 109 6.22 -1.09 17.15
C SER A 109 7.37 -2.05 17.39
N ALA A 110 8.59 -1.73 16.92
CA ALA A 110 9.79 -2.47 17.26
C ALA A 110 10.06 -2.41 18.78
N LEU A 111 9.99 -1.23 19.38
CA LEU A 111 10.22 -1.03 20.82
C LEU A 111 9.17 -1.75 21.69
N ALA A 112 7.93 -1.85 21.22
CA ALA A 112 6.84 -2.52 21.94
C ALA A 112 7.00 -4.04 22.01
N ARG A 113 7.95 -4.62 21.25
CA ARG A 113 8.38 -6.02 21.38
C ARG A 113 9.35 -6.26 22.54
N ASP A 114 9.63 -5.23 23.34
CA ASP A 114 10.59 -5.24 24.46
C ASP A 114 12.03 -5.66 24.09
N PRO A 115 12.62 -5.13 22.99
CA PRO A 115 14.02 -5.39 22.66
C PRO A 115 14.95 -4.77 23.71
N ARG A 116 16.22 -5.17 23.73
CA ARG A 116 17.24 -4.50 24.56
C ARG A 116 17.40 -3.03 24.17
N PHE A 117 17.31 -2.73 22.87
CA PHE A 117 17.22 -1.38 22.32
C PHE A 117 16.77 -1.39 20.86
N VAL A 118 16.30 -0.25 20.40
CA VAL A 118 16.20 0.12 18.98
C VAL A 118 17.11 1.33 18.75
N GLU A 119 18.02 1.26 17.79
CA GLU A 119 18.92 2.36 17.44
C GLU A 119 18.71 2.75 15.98
N LEU A 120 18.54 4.05 15.70
CA LEU A 120 18.56 4.61 14.35
C LEU A 120 19.78 5.53 14.24
N ARG A 121 20.62 5.30 13.22
CA ARG A 121 21.71 6.19 12.81
C ARG A 121 21.41 6.71 11.42
N THR A 122 21.44 8.00 11.22
CA THR A 122 21.13 8.61 9.91
C THR A 122 21.66 10.03 9.85
N GLN A 123 22.20 10.42 8.71
CA GLN A 123 22.90 11.70 8.56
C GLN A 123 23.88 11.93 9.73
N GLY A 124 23.80 13.08 10.40
CA GLY A 124 24.59 13.42 11.59
C GLY A 124 23.93 13.10 12.93
N TRP A 125 23.01 12.13 13.00
CA TRP A 125 22.24 11.84 14.21
C TRP A 125 22.19 10.35 14.57
N ARG A 126 22.16 10.08 15.87
CA ARG A 126 21.89 8.77 16.47
C ARG A 126 20.72 8.93 17.44
N MET A 127 19.65 8.18 17.21
CA MET A 127 18.55 8.04 18.16
C MET A 127 18.56 6.64 18.78
N THR A 128 18.56 6.55 20.11
CA THR A 128 18.49 5.29 20.85
C THR A 128 17.20 5.23 21.68
N LEU A 129 16.43 4.18 21.46
CA LEU A 129 15.18 3.89 22.15
C LEU A 129 15.37 2.64 23.02
N ARG A 130 14.94 2.70 24.28
CA ARG A 130 14.98 1.56 25.21
C ARG A 130 13.66 1.43 25.96
N PRO A 131 13.16 0.21 26.18
CA PRO A 131 11.93 0.02 26.93
C PRO A 131 12.00 0.66 28.31
N GLY A 132 11.00 1.49 28.64
CA GLY A 132 10.90 2.18 29.93
C GLY A 132 11.92 3.30 30.17
N GLN A 133 12.75 3.68 29.19
CA GLN A 133 13.72 4.78 29.34
C GLN A 133 13.38 5.96 28.41
N PRO A 134 13.87 7.18 28.71
CA PRO A 134 13.80 8.30 27.78
C PRO A 134 14.57 8.00 26.49
N ASP A 135 14.12 8.57 25.37
CA ASP A 135 14.87 8.48 24.12
C ASP A 135 16.12 9.35 24.23
N ALA A 136 17.24 8.83 23.74
CA ALA A 136 18.48 9.60 23.60
C ALA A 136 18.65 9.99 22.13
N LEU A 137 18.94 11.27 21.88
CA LEU A 137 19.27 11.80 20.56
C LEU A 137 20.65 12.48 20.65
N ASP A 138 21.64 11.88 20.00
CA ASP A 138 23.02 12.30 20.04
C ASP A 138 23.50 12.68 18.62
N PRO A 139 24.37 13.70 18.48
CA PRO A 139 25.08 13.94 17.23
C PRO A 139 25.95 12.73 16.84
N LEU A 140 26.04 12.47 15.54
CA LEU A 140 26.87 11.43 14.94
C LEU A 140 27.95 12.09 14.07
N ASP A 141 29.21 11.84 14.42
CA ASP A 141 30.38 12.31 13.68
C ASP A 141 31.33 11.12 13.40
N PRO A 142 31.67 10.82 12.14
CA PRO A 142 31.18 11.45 10.91
C PRO A 142 29.70 11.12 10.62
N PRO A 143 28.99 11.97 9.87
CA PRO A 143 27.64 11.67 9.43
C PRO A 143 27.61 10.44 8.51
N LEU A 144 26.53 9.67 8.60
CA LEU A 144 26.28 8.47 7.82
C LEU A 144 25.40 8.81 6.60
N PRO A 145 25.78 8.41 5.37
CA PRO A 145 24.89 8.50 4.22
C PRO A 145 23.71 7.52 4.38
N GLY A 146 22.49 7.97 4.11
CA GLY A 146 21.28 7.17 4.29
C GLY A 146 20.93 6.93 5.75
N GLY A 147 20.55 5.69 6.10
CA GLY A 147 20.24 5.33 7.46
C GLY A 147 20.46 3.85 7.78
N ARG A 148 20.64 3.58 9.07
CA ARG A 148 20.82 2.25 9.65
C ARG A 148 19.98 2.13 10.90
N ILE A 149 19.10 1.15 10.92
CA ILE A 149 18.26 0.79 12.06
C ILE A 149 18.76 -0.55 12.60
N HIS A 150 18.89 -0.62 13.92
CA HIS A 150 19.27 -1.81 14.65
C HIS A 150 18.23 -2.10 15.72
N VAL A 151 17.60 -3.26 15.65
CA VAL A 151 16.79 -3.80 16.74
C VAL A 151 17.60 -4.93 17.37
N LYS A 152 18.00 -4.75 18.63
CA LYS A 152 18.69 -5.78 19.41
C LYS A 152 17.69 -6.43 20.34
N ASP A 153 17.28 -7.65 20.06
CA ASP A 153 16.36 -8.37 20.92
C ASP A 153 17.03 -8.81 22.22
N ARG A 154 16.20 -9.11 23.22
CA ARG A 154 16.69 -9.71 24.47
C ARG A 154 16.96 -11.18 24.20
N PHE A 155 18.18 -11.61 24.46
CA PHE A 155 18.57 -13.01 24.34
C PHE A 155 17.63 -13.91 25.17
N SER A 156 16.88 -14.76 24.50
CA SER A 156 16.04 -15.78 25.12
C SER A 156 16.49 -17.17 24.68
N PRO A 157 16.86 -18.08 25.61
CA PRO A 157 17.16 -19.48 25.28
C PRO A 157 16.03 -20.19 24.51
N ALA A 158 14.78 -19.74 24.67
CA ALA A 158 13.64 -20.25 23.89
C ALA A 158 13.67 -19.82 22.42
N GLN A 159 14.11 -18.58 22.11
CA GLN A 159 14.27 -18.10 20.73
C GLN A 159 15.35 -18.88 19.98
N ILE A 160 16.40 -19.33 20.68
CA ILE A 160 17.41 -20.23 20.10
C ILE A 160 16.78 -21.56 19.68
N VAL A 161 15.92 -22.13 20.53
CA VAL A 161 15.23 -23.39 20.20
C VAL A 161 14.27 -23.20 19.02
N GLU A 162 13.50 -22.12 18.99
CA GLU A 162 12.64 -21.77 17.84
C GLU A 162 13.47 -21.54 16.57
N PHE A 163 14.62 -20.87 16.66
CA PHE A 163 15.54 -20.69 15.55
C PHE A 163 16.12 -22.03 15.05
N PHE A 164 16.50 -22.95 15.94
CA PHE A 164 16.95 -24.29 15.56
C PHE A 164 15.83 -25.19 15.01
N GLN A 165 14.59 -25.03 15.48
CA GLN A 165 13.41 -25.69 14.90
C GLN A 165 13.08 -25.13 13.51
N ASN A 166 13.29 -23.82 13.33
CA ASN A 166 13.15 -23.10 12.07
C ASN A 166 14.40 -23.19 11.18
N LEU A 167 15.46 -23.92 11.54
CA LEU A 167 16.58 -24.18 10.62
C LEU A 167 16.12 -24.98 9.37
N PHE A 168 14.94 -25.59 9.44
CA PHE A 168 14.24 -26.23 8.32
C PHE A 168 13.15 -25.34 7.68
N GLY A 169 12.95 -24.12 8.19
CA GLY A 169 11.92 -23.17 7.75
C GLY A 169 12.46 -21.77 7.50
N GLU A 170 11.61 -20.88 7.02
CA GLU A 170 11.95 -19.48 6.83
C GLU A 170 11.66 -18.67 8.10
N PRO A 171 12.54 -17.75 8.56
CA PRO A 171 12.23 -16.87 9.68
C PRO A 171 11.01 -15.99 9.39
N PRO A 172 10.09 -15.78 10.35
CA PRO A 172 8.87 -14.99 10.15
C PRO A 172 9.11 -13.58 9.60
N GLU A 173 10.20 -12.92 10.03
CA GLU A 173 10.64 -11.62 9.55
C GLU A 173 10.89 -11.62 8.04
N VAL A 174 11.56 -12.67 7.54
CA VAL A 174 11.90 -12.83 6.12
C VAL A 174 10.62 -13.08 5.32
N ALA A 175 9.70 -13.89 5.84
CA ALA A 175 8.41 -14.15 5.19
C ALA A 175 7.57 -12.87 5.05
N VAL A 176 7.49 -12.05 6.12
CA VAL A 176 6.78 -10.76 6.10
C VAL A 176 7.39 -9.79 5.10
N LEU A 177 8.72 -9.63 5.11
CA LEU A 177 9.42 -8.78 4.16
C LEU A 177 9.28 -9.26 2.72
N ARG A 178 9.35 -10.58 2.48
CA ARG A 178 9.20 -11.12 1.14
C ARG A 178 7.80 -10.87 0.59
N GLU A 179 6.75 -11.16 1.36
CA GLU A 179 5.37 -10.95 0.89
C GLU A 179 5.04 -9.46 0.78
N GLY A 180 5.44 -8.66 1.77
CA GLY A 180 5.15 -7.22 1.82
C GLY A 180 5.91 -6.41 0.78
N CYS A 181 7.18 -6.73 0.50
CA CYS A 181 8.05 -5.93 -0.37
C CYS A 181 8.17 -6.47 -1.80
N ARG A 182 7.48 -7.55 -2.15
CA ARG A 182 7.58 -8.17 -3.49
C ARG A 182 7.34 -7.20 -4.65
N HIS A 183 6.52 -6.17 -4.43
CA HIS A 183 6.14 -5.19 -5.45
C HIS A 183 6.90 -3.87 -5.34
N ALA A 184 7.85 -3.75 -4.39
CA ALA A 184 8.63 -2.53 -4.23
C ALA A 184 9.49 -2.29 -5.48
N GLU A 185 9.46 -1.06 -6.01
CA GLU A 185 10.29 -0.68 -7.18
C GLU A 185 11.77 -0.52 -6.82
N LEU A 186 12.07 -0.20 -5.55
CA LEU A 186 13.44 -0.19 -5.05
C LEU A 186 13.98 -1.60 -4.85
N SER A 187 15.31 -1.71 -4.78
CA SER A 187 15.96 -2.98 -4.43
C SER A 187 15.81 -3.24 -2.94
N VAL A 188 15.05 -4.27 -2.57
CA VAL A 188 14.92 -4.75 -1.18
C VAL A 188 15.60 -6.11 -1.09
N THR A 189 16.67 -6.22 -0.30
CA THR A 189 17.33 -7.49 -0.01
C THR A 189 17.07 -7.92 1.43
N VAL A 190 16.92 -9.23 1.67
CA VAL A 190 16.79 -9.81 3.01
C VAL A 190 17.79 -10.96 3.13
N ASN A 191 18.69 -10.88 4.10
CA ASN A 191 19.80 -11.84 4.27
C ASN A 191 20.59 -12.07 2.95
N GLY A 192 20.77 -11.00 2.17
CA GLY A 192 21.46 -11.01 0.89
C GLY A 192 20.63 -11.50 -0.31
N GLN A 193 19.38 -11.91 -0.12
CA GLN A 193 18.49 -12.32 -1.21
C GLN A 193 17.57 -11.18 -1.62
N LEU A 194 17.51 -10.86 -2.92
CA LEU A 194 16.56 -9.87 -3.46
C LEU A 194 15.12 -10.40 -3.30
N VAL A 195 14.27 -9.65 -2.61
CA VAL A 195 12.86 -10.00 -2.41
C VAL A 195 11.90 -9.08 -3.18
N SER A 196 12.36 -7.92 -3.62
CA SER A 196 11.56 -7.02 -4.46
C SER A 196 11.72 -7.33 -5.94
N HIS A 197 10.62 -7.22 -6.67
CA HIS A 197 10.58 -7.46 -8.11
C HIS A 197 9.95 -6.27 -8.85
N GLY A 198 9.60 -5.20 -8.15
CA GLY A 198 8.87 -4.07 -8.69
C GLY A 198 7.46 -4.42 -9.14
N LEU A 199 6.83 -3.44 -9.78
CA LEU A 199 5.54 -3.58 -10.44
C LEU A 199 5.70 -4.37 -11.77
N GLN A 200 6.18 -5.62 -11.68
CA GLN A 200 6.35 -6.49 -12.84
C GLN A 200 5.01 -6.95 -13.40
N ALA A 201 4.92 -6.79 -14.70
CA ALA A 201 3.72 -6.88 -15.49
C ALA A 201 3.68 -8.29 -16.15
N PRO A 202 2.67 -9.15 -15.89
CA PRO A 202 2.58 -10.48 -16.52
C PRO A 202 2.61 -10.45 -18.06
N ALA A 203 3.25 -11.43 -18.69
CA ALA A 203 3.66 -11.42 -20.11
C ALA A 203 2.59 -11.22 -21.22
N LEU A 204 1.30 -11.06 -20.88
CA LEU A 204 0.22 -10.74 -21.83
C LEU A 204 0.00 -9.22 -21.83
N ASN A 205 0.68 -8.56 -22.78
CA ASN A 205 0.81 -7.11 -22.84
C ASN A 205 -0.48 -6.39 -23.22
N ALA A 206 -1.19 -5.89 -22.21
CA ALA A 206 -2.03 -4.70 -22.28
C ALA A 206 -1.97 -4.02 -20.91
N TRP A 207 -1.18 -2.94 -20.80
CA TRP A 207 -1.03 -2.19 -19.57
C TRP A 207 -1.82 -0.89 -19.68
N VAL A 208 -2.66 -0.64 -18.70
CA VAL A 208 -3.27 0.67 -18.54
C VAL A 208 -2.71 1.27 -17.27
N SER A 209 -1.94 2.35 -17.42
CA SER A 209 -1.60 3.20 -16.29
C SER A 209 -2.90 3.70 -15.70
N VAL A 210 -3.12 3.51 -14.40
CA VAL A 210 -4.32 4.02 -13.73
C VAL A 210 -4.24 5.56 -13.77
N PRO A 211 -5.06 6.26 -14.56
CA PRO A 211 -5.03 7.70 -14.58
C PRO A 211 -5.67 8.19 -13.27
N TRP A 212 -4.90 8.95 -12.49
CA TRP A 212 -5.42 9.66 -11.33
C TRP A 212 -5.66 11.12 -11.70
N PRO A 213 -6.67 11.80 -11.12
CA PRO A 213 -6.67 13.26 -11.16
C PRO A 213 -5.29 13.80 -10.73
N PRO A 214 -4.79 14.88 -11.35
CA PRO A 214 -3.54 15.51 -10.94
C PRO A 214 -3.58 15.84 -9.44
N GLU A 215 -2.39 15.96 -8.81
CA GLU A 215 -2.20 16.29 -7.38
C GLU A 215 -3.42 17.00 -6.80
N ALA A 216 -4.10 16.32 -5.87
CA ALA A 216 -5.17 16.97 -5.13
C ALA A 216 -4.57 18.22 -4.46
N GLU A 217 -5.34 19.31 -4.39
CA GLU A 217 -4.91 20.58 -3.76
C GLU A 217 -4.43 20.40 -2.31
N ASP A 218 -4.66 19.22 -1.72
CA ASP A 218 -4.26 18.82 -0.38
C ASP A 218 -2.82 18.28 -0.26
N GLY A 219 -2.02 18.32 -1.33
CA GLY A 219 -0.58 17.98 -1.29
C GLY A 219 -0.26 16.49 -1.21
N ARG A 220 -1.25 15.61 -1.43
CA ARG A 220 -1.03 14.16 -1.46
C ARG A 220 -0.27 13.72 -2.71
N ARG A 221 0.67 12.80 -2.54
CA ARG A 221 1.34 12.13 -3.67
C ARG A 221 0.31 11.34 -4.49
N PRO A 222 0.27 11.50 -5.82
CA PRO A 222 -0.67 10.77 -6.66
C PRO A 222 -0.34 9.27 -6.65
N PRO A 223 -1.36 8.39 -6.68
CA PRO A 223 -1.17 6.97 -6.85
C PRO A 223 -0.60 6.66 -8.24
N ARG A 224 0.13 5.56 -8.32
CA ARG A 224 0.69 5.02 -9.56
C ARG A 224 0.41 3.53 -9.61
N GLY A 225 0.15 3.02 -10.80
CA GLY A 225 -0.20 1.62 -10.92
C GLY A 225 -0.50 1.22 -12.35
N TRP A 226 -0.79 -0.07 -12.51
CA TRP A 226 -1.18 -0.66 -13.77
C TRP A 226 -2.33 -1.64 -13.58
N ALA A 227 -3.10 -1.84 -14.64
CA ALA A 227 -4.01 -2.96 -14.80
C ALA A 227 -3.56 -3.80 -16.00
N GLY A 228 -3.71 -5.13 -15.88
CA GLY A 228 -3.36 -6.09 -16.91
C GLY A 228 -4.13 -7.39 -16.76
N VAL A 229 -3.97 -8.28 -17.74
CA VAL A 229 -4.70 -9.54 -17.82
C VAL A 229 -3.72 -10.71 -17.69
N ARG A 230 -3.89 -11.50 -16.64
CA ARG A 230 -3.22 -12.78 -16.42
C ARG A 230 -3.85 -13.84 -17.32
N GLY A 231 -3.03 -14.70 -17.89
CA GLY A 231 -3.49 -15.80 -18.74
C GLY A 231 -4.05 -17.00 -17.97
N ASP A 232 -4.48 -16.78 -16.72
CA ASP A 232 -5.07 -17.75 -15.81
C ASP A 232 -6.57 -17.50 -15.62
N GLU A 233 -7.27 -18.49 -15.09
CA GLU A 233 -8.72 -18.44 -14.84
C GLU A 233 -9.04 -18.04 -13.38
N ASP A 234 -8.02 -17.66 -12.61
CA ASP A 234 -8.17 -17.32 -11.20
C ASP A 234 -8.99 -16.03 -11.04
N PRO A 235 -9.67 -15.85 -9.90
CA PRO A 235 -10.31 -14.58 -9.58
C PRO A 235 -9.31 -13.44 -9.75
N GLY A 236 -9.79 -12.32 -10.30
CA GLY A 236 -8.97 -11.14 -10.46
C GLY A 236 -8.40 -10.69 -9.13
N ARG A 237 -7.32 -9.91 -9.18
CA ARG A 237 -6.59 -9.48 -7.99
C ARG A 237 -6.39 -7.97 -8.03
N LEU A 238 -6.73 -7.30 -6.94
CA LEU A 238 -6.30 -5.94 -6.66
C LEU A 238 -5.23 -6.00 -5.58
N VAL A 239 -4.05 -5.46 -5.86
CA VAL A 239 -2.99 -5.26 -4.87
C VAL A 239 -2.82 -3.78 -4.63
N LEU A 240 -3.04 -3.35 -3.38
CA LEU A 240 -2.85 -1.99 -2.95
C LEU A 240 -1.57 -1.91 -2.10
N CYS A 241 -0.69 -1.00 -2.52
CA CYS A 241 0.58 -0.73 -1.89
C CYS A 241 0.63 0.71 -1.35
N THR A 242 1.56 0.96 -0.44
CA THR A 242 2.00 2.30 -0.06
C THR A 242 3.52 2.28 -0.02
N PHE A 243 4.16 3.18 -0.77
CA PHE A 243 5.62 3.23 -0.92
C PHE A 243 6.21 1.86 -1.31
N GLY A 244 5.60 1.20 -2.30
CA GLY A 244 6.02 -0.11 -2.78
C GLY A 244 5.72 -1.30 -1.85
N VAL A 245 5.19 -1.07 -0.65
CA VAL A 245 4.87 -2.13 0.31
C VAL A 245 3.39 -2.50 0.27
N VAL A 246 3.09 -3.79 0.17
CA VAL A 246 1.72 -4.32 0.14
C VAL A 246 1.01 -4.03 1.45
N ILE A 247 -0.13 -3.35 1.37
CA ILE A 247 -1.01 -3.09 2.50
C ILE A 247 -2.20 -4.06 2.46
N GLU A 248 -2.81 -4.22 1.30
CA GLU A 248 -4.01 -5.05 1.15
C GLU A 248 -4.03 -5.75 -0.21
N THR A 249 -4.45 -7.03 -0.22
CA THR A 249 -4.79 -7.75 -1.46
C THR A 249 -6.27 -8.14 -1.42
N ARG A 250 -7.03 -7.74 -2.45
CA ARG A 250 -8.45 -8.07 -2.60
C ARG A 250 -8.67 -8.96 -3.82
N LEU A 251 -9.52 -9.97 -3.66
CA LEU A 251 -10.05 -10.71 -4.80
C LEU A 251 -11.10 -9.86 -5.51
N ARG A 252 -11.14 -9.99 -6.83
CA ARG A 252 -11.99 -9.23 -7.74
C ARG A 252 -12.72 -10.22 -8.63
N MET A 253 -13.96 -9.87 -8.99
CA MET A 253 -14.79 -10.77 -9.78
C MET A 253 -14.25 -10.96 -11.20
N LEU A 254 -13.64 -9.93 -11.80
CA LEU A 254 -13.05 -9.96 -13.15
C LEU A 254 -11.96 -11.05 -13.25
N PRO A 255 -12.25 -12.25 -13.82
CA PRO A 255 -11.30 -13.35 -13.82
C PRO A 255 -10.06 -13.00 -14.65
N GLY A 256 -8.90 -13.46 -14.21
CA GLY A 256 -7.62 -13.19 -14.86
C GLY A 256 -7.15 -11.73 -14.76
N VAL A 257 -7.97 -10.74 -14.38
CA VAL A 257 -7.50 -9.34 -14.31
C VAL A 257 -6.70 -9.08 -13.04
N GLU A 258 -5.51 -8.50 -13.19
CA GLU A 258 -4.72 -8.00 -12.07
C GLU A 258 -4.56 -6.49 -12.16
N VAL A 259 -4.82 -5.80 -11.04
CA VAL A 259 -4.55 -4.38 -10.88
C VAL A 259 -3.63 -4.20 -9.69
N ARG A 260 -2.54 -3.45 -9.88
CA ARG A 260 -1.62 -3.08 -8.80
C ARG A 260 -1.52 -1.57 -8.72
N VAL A 261 -1.65 -1.03 -7.52
CA VAL A 261 -1.58 0.42 -7.28
C VAL A 261 -0.74 0.70 -6.05
N ASP A 262 0.29 1.52 -6.19
CA ASP A 262 0.95 2.21 -5.09
C ASP A 262 0.26 3.56 -4.84
N ALA A 263 -0.33 3.72 -3.65
CA ALA A 263 -1.16 4.86 -3.30
C ALA A 263 -0.70 5.51 -1.98
N PRO A 264 0.45 6.18 -1.96
CA PRO A 264 1.02 6.77 -0.74
C PRO A 264 0.16 7.88 -0.13
N GLY A 265 -0.75 8.49 -0.91
CA GLY A 265 -1.70 9.49 -0.43
C GLY A 265 -2.96 8.94 0.26
N LEU A 266 -3.20 7.63 0.24
CA LEU A 266 -4.36 7.07 0.93
C LEU A 266 -4.12 7.01 2.45
N LYS A 267 -5.18 7.34 3.20
CA LYS A 267 -5.16 7.22 4.65
C LYS A 267 -5.31 5.75 5.05
N LYS A 268 -4.43 5.28 5.93
CA LYS A 268 -4.54 3.96 6.55
C LYS A 268 -5.37 4.02 7.82
N ASP A 269 -6.02 2.91 8.16
CA ASP A 269 -6.73 2.77 9.42
C ASP A 269 -5.76 2.67 10.62
N ALA A 270 -6.29 2.54 11.83
CA ALA A 270 -5.47 2.44 13.03
C ALA A 270 -4.57 1.18 13.06
N SER A 271 -4.94 0.13 12.33
CA SER A 271 -4.14 -1.08 12.21
C SER A 271 -2.96 -0.91 11.26
N ARG A 272 -3.03 0.07 10.34
CA ARG A 272 -2.10 0.30 9.23
C ARG A 272 -2.14 -0.75 8.11
N PHE A 273 -3.03 -1.75 8.19
CA PHE A 273 -3.17 -2.83 7.19
C PHE A 273 -4.40 -2.71 6.29
N LYS A 274 -5.21 -1.67 6.52
CA LYS A 274 -6.33 -1.34 5.65
C LYS A 274 -6.35 0.14 5.36
N PHE A 275 -6.99 0.50 4.28
CA PHE A 275 -7.27 1.89 3.97
C PHE A 275 -8.59 2.33 4.60
N VAL A 276 -8.63 3.58 5.05
CA VAL A 276 -9.88 4.22 5.46
C VAL A 276 -10.77 4.35 4.23
N GLN A 277 -12.04 3.95 4.38
CA GLN A 277 -13.03 4.05 3.31
C GLN A 277 -13.60 5.47 3.27
N ASP A 278 -12.82 6.39 2.71
CA ASP A 278 -13.21 7.79 2.47
C ASP A 278 -13.44 8.05 0.96
N ASP A 279 -13.75 9.31 0.61
CA ASP A 279 -13.98 9.72 -0.78
C ASP A 279 -12.75 9.51 -1.67
N HIS A 280 -11.54 9.61 -1.13
CA HIS A 280 -10.30 9.38 -1.88
C HIS A 280 -10.13 7.89 -2.18
N HIS A 281 -10.39 7.02 -1.21
CA HIS A 281 -10.44 5.58 -1.44
C HIS A 281 -11.54 5.22 -2.45
N ALA A 282 -12.73 5.80 -2.35
CA ALA A 282 -13.82 5.56 -3.29
C ALA A 282 -13.45 5.98 -4.72
N ALA A 283 -12.85 7.16 -4.90
CA ALA A 283 -12.31 7.60 -6.17
C ALA A 283 -11.24 6.63 -6.70
N LEU A 284 -10.40 6.06 -5.82
CA LEU A 284 -9.38 5.10 -6.21
C LEU A 284 -9.99 3.81 -6.72
N MET A 285 -11.00 3.31 -6.04
CA MET A 285 -11.69 2.10 -6.49
C MET A 285 -12.36 2.32 -7.85
N ALA A 286 -12.95 3.50 -8.10
CA ALA A 286 -13.52 3.82 -9.41
C ALA A 286 -12.48 3.89 -10.54
N ALA A 287 -11.27 4.40 -10.25
CA ALA A 287 -10.15 4.43 -11.20
C ALA A 287 -9.54 3.04 -11.43
N VAL A 288 -9.46 2.21 -10.39
CA VAL A 288 -9.07 0.79 -10.49
C VAL A 288 -10.05 0.01 -11.35
N ASP A 289 -11.35 0.20 -11.15
CA ASP A 289 -12.40 -0.41 -11.97
C ASP A 289 -12.26 0.03 -13.43
N ALA A 290 -11.98 1.31 -13.68
CA ALA A 290 -11.67 1.84 -15.01
C ALA A 290 -10.56 1.06 -15.71
N ALA A 291 -9.41 1.01 -15.06
CA ALA A 291 -8.20 0.45 -15.63
C ALA A 291 -8.34 -1.05 -15.88
N ALA A 292 -9.03 -1.76 -14.99
CA ALA A 292 -9.34 -3.18 -15.15
C ALA A 292 -10.14 -3.45 -16.44
N TRP A 293 -11.15 -2.61 -16.70
CA TRP A 293 -11.95 -2.70 -17.93
C TRP A 293 -11.17 -2.31 -19.18
N ASP A 294 -10.38 -1.24 -19.10
CA ASP A 294 -9.55 -0.80 -20.23
C ASP A 294 -8.49 -1.85 -20.58
N ALA A 295 -7.91 -2.54 -19.59
CA ALA A 295 -6.96 -3.63 -19.82
C ALA A 295 -7.62 -4.81 -20.56
N LEU A 296 -8.83 -5.21 -20.16
CA LEU A 296 -9.60 -6.23 -20.88
C LEU A 296 -9.93 -5.80 -22.31
N ALA A 297 -10.40 -4.55 -22.50
CA ALA A 297 -10.71 -4.03 -23.82
C ALA A 297 -9.48 -4.07 -24.74
N GLN A 298 -8.32 -3.66 -24.27
CA GLN A 298 -7.07 -3.72 -25.04
C GLN A 298 -6.67 -5.15 -25.42
N VAL A 299 -6.82 -6.13 -24.52
CA VAL A 299 -6.57 -7.54 -24.86
C VAL A 299 -7.51 -8.01 -25.97
N GLY A 300 -8.77 -7.59 -25.95
CA GLY A 300 -9.72 -7.96 -26.99
C GLY A 300 -9.43 -7.27 -28.32
N GLU A 301 -9.01 -5.99 -28.30
CA GLU A 301 -8.56 -5.25 -29.49
C GLU A 301 -7.37 -5.99 -30.12
N ALA A 302 -6.39 -6.39 -29.31
CA ALA A 302 -5.23 -7.15 -29.76
C ALA A 302 -5.63 -8.54 -30.31
N ALA A 303 -6.54 -9.24 -29.64
CA ALA A 303 -7.04 -10.55 -30.04
C ALA A 303 -7.78 -10.50 -31.39
N ALA A 304 -8.64 -9.49 -31.57
CA ALA A 304 -9.37 -9.26 -32.81
C ALA A 304 -8.41 -8.90 -33.96
N ALA A 305 -7.45 -8.00 -33.71
CA ALA A 305 -6.44 -7.63 -34.69
C ALA A 305 -5.55 -8.81 -35.11
N ALA A 306 -5.25 -9.72 -34.18
CA ALA A 306 -4.43 -10.90 -34.43
C ALA A 306 -5.23 -12.11 -34.95
N GLY A 307 -6.57 -12.01 -35.07
CA GLY A 307 -7.43 -13.10 -35.52
C GLY A 307 -7.36 -14.34 -34.62
N TRP A 308 -7.26 -14.15 -33.30
CA TRP A 308 -7.14 -15.26 -32.37
C TRP A 308 -8.35 -16.20 -32.43
N PRO A 309 -8.13 -17.53 -32.53
CA PRO A 309 -9.23 -18.49 -32.51
C PRO A 309 -9.97 -18.47 -31.16
N ALA A 310 -11.20 -19.00 -31.13
CA ALA A 310 -12.00 -19.09 -29.90
C ALA A 310 -11.28 -19.86 -28.76
N GLU A 311 -10.43 -20.81 -29.14
CA GLU A 311 -9.61 -21.64 -28.24
C GLU A 311 -8.41 -20.90 -27.65
N HIS A 312 -8.07 -19.72 -28.16
CA HIS A 312 -6.97 -18.92 -27.63
C HIS A 312 -7.31 -18.45 -26.21
N ARG A 313 -6.35 -18.57 -25.29
CA ARG A 313 -6.56 -18.26 -23.86
C ARG A 313 -7.14 -16.87 -23.62
N GLY A 314 -6.65 -15.86 -24.35
CA GLY A 314 -7.17 -14.49 -24.25
C GLY A 314 -8.64 -14.36 -24.68
N THR A 315 -9.05 -15.09 -25.72
CA THR A 315 -10.44 -15.12 -26.22
C THR A 315 -11.36 -15.85 -25.23
N ALA A 316 -10.91 -16.98 -24.68
CA ALA A 316 -11.65 -17.75 -23.69
C ALA A 316 -11.86 -16.97 -22.38
N LEU A 317 -10.85 -16.23 -21.91
CA LEU A 317 -10.95 -15.38 -20.73
C LEU A 317 -11.97 -14.25 -20.93
N MET A 318 -11.96 -13.63 -22.12
CA MET A 318 -12.92 -12.59 -22.50
C MET A 318 -14.36 -13.11 -22.49
N GLN A 319 -14.60 -14.29 -23.07
CA GLN A 319 -15.91 -14.95 -23.07
C GLN A 319 -16.43 -15.20 -21.66
N ARG A 320 -15.59 -15.72 -20.77
CA ARG A 320 -16.00 -16.01 -19.39
C ARG A 320 -16.29 -14.75 -18.59
N THR A 321 -15.46 -13.73 -18.77
CA THR A 321 -15.68 -12.43 -18.13
C THR A 321 -17.06 -11.92 -18.54
N LEU A 322 -17.37 -11.94 -19.83
CA LEU A 322 -18.70 -11.59 -20.33
C LEU A 322 -19.83 -12.41 -19.73
N THR A 323 -19.70 -13.75 -19.68
CA THR A 323 -20.72 -14.62 -19.09
C THR A 323 -20.98 -14.28 -17.62
N MET A 324 -19.93 -13.93 -16.86
CA MET A 324 -20.08 -13.49 -15.48
C MET A 324 -20.83 -12.15 -15.38
N TYR A 325 -20.56 -11.23 -16.31
CA TYR A 325 -21.22 -9.92 -16.35
C TYR A 325 -22.64 -9.94 -16.91
N GLN A 326 -23.00 -10.90 -17.75
CA GLN A 326 -24.39 -11.13 -18.16
C GLN A 326 -25.31 -11.33 -16.95
N GLY A 327 -24.82 -11.96 -15.88
CA GLY A 327 -25.53 -12.07 -14.60
C GLY A 327 -25.60 -10.78 -13.78
N HIS A 328 -24.79 -9.77 -14.12
CA HIS A 328 -24.59 -8.53 -13.34
C HIS A 328 -24.78 -7.25 -14.19
N ALA A 329 -25.45 -7.36 -15.34
CA ALA A 329 -25.47 -6.33 -16.39
C ALA A 329 -25.96 -4.93 -15.91
N ALA A 330 -26.76 -4.87 -14.85
CA ALA A 330 -27.21 -3.62 -14.24
C ALA A 330 -26.11 -2.78 -13.57
N ASN A 331 -24.92 -3.36 -13.34
CA ASN A 331 -23.81 -2.73 -12.60
C ASN A 331 -22.64 -2.29 -13.51
N LEU A 332 -22.77 -2.40 -14.83
CA LEU A 332 -21.76 -1.88 -15.75
C LEU A 332 -21.84 -0.35 -15.81
N PRO A 333 -20.74 0.39 -15.58
CA PRO A 333 -20.72 1.83 -15.78
C PRO A 333 -21.06 2.15 -17.25
N ARG A 334 -22.19 2.84 -17.48
CA ARG A 334 -22.73 3.17 -18.82
C ARG A 334 -21.68 3.70 -19.81
N TYR A 335 -20.73 4.52 -19.35
CA TYR A 335 -19.75 5.19 -20.21
C TYR A 335 -18.59 4.30 -20.71
N ARG A 336 -18.41 3.09 -20.15
CA ARG A 336 -17.30 2.19 -20.51
C ARG A 336 -17.76 0.87 -21.14
N GLY A 337 -19.06 0.59 -21.10
CA GLY A 337 -19.68 -0.55 -21.77
C GLY A 337 -19.52 -0.50 -23.29
N GLU A 338 -19.51 0.69 -23.91
CA GLU A 338 -19.49 0.85 -25.37
C GLU A 338 -18.18 0.38 -26.02
N ARG A 339 -17.02 0.72 -25.44
CA ARG A 339 -15.72 0.32 -26.00
C ARG A 339 -15.50 -1.18 -25.85
N LEU A 340 -15.78 -1.73 -24.66
CA LEU A 340 -15.72 -3.18 -24.45
C LEU A 340 -16.70 -3.90 -25.40
N ALA A 341 -17.93 -3.43 -25.50
CA ALA A 341 -18.92 -3.99 -26.40
C ALA A 341 -18.48 -4.01 -27.87
N ALA A 342 -17.87 -2.93 -28.35
CA ALA A 342 -17.31 -2.84 -29.70
C ALA A 342 -16.19 -3.86 -29.96
N VAL A 343 -15.33 -4.09 -28.96
CA VAL A 343 -14.27 -5.08 -29.02
C VAL A 343 -14.82 -6.51 -29.04
N LEU A 344 -15.86 -6.76 -28.27
CA LEU A 344 -16.51 -8.07 -28.19
C LEU A 344 -17.28 -8.43 -29.46
N LEU A 345 -17.81 -7.43 -30.18
CA LEU A 345 -18.36 -7.56 -31.54
C LEU A 345 -17.32 -8.02 -32.57
N ALA A 346 -16.04 -7.73 -32.34
CA ALA A 346 -14.98 -8.07 -33.27
C ALA A 346 -14.36 -9.46 -33.02
N LEU A 347 -14.67 -10.12 -31.91
CA LEU A 347 -14.11 -11.43 -31.57
C LEU A 347 -14.98 -12.59 -32.08
N PRO A 348 -14.38 -13.71 -32.53
CA PRO A 348 -15.10 -14.91 -32.90
C PRO A 348 -15.60 -15.64 -31.63
N LEU A 349 -16.64 -15.10 -31.00
CA LEU A 349 -17.27 -15.71 -29.83
C LEU A 349 -18.30 -16.76 -30.33
N PRO A 350 -18.30 -18.00 -29.80
CA PRO A 350 -19.41 -18.92 -30.01
C PRO A 350 -20.68 -18.29 -29.43
N GLU A 351 -21.85 -18.61 -30.01
CA GLU A 351 -23.13 -18.06 -29.57
C GLU A 351 -23.27 -18.15 -28.04
N LEU A 352 -23.21 -16.99 -27.38
CA LEU A 352 -23.29 -16.85 -25.93
C LEU A 352 -24.70 -17.23 -25.47
N GLY A 353 -24.96 -18.54 -25.32
CA GLY A 353 -26.11 -19.09 -24.60
C GLY A 353 -27.48 -18.53 -25.00
N GLY A 354 -27.71 -18.24 -26.28
CA GLY A 354 -29.01 -17.79 -26.79
C GLY A 354 -29.31 -16.29 -26.67
N LEU A 355 -28.40 -15.48 -26.12
CA LEU A 355 -28.46 -14.02 -26.24
C LEU A 355 -27.61 -13.58 -27.44
N THR A 356 -28.29 -13.07 -28.47
CA THR A 356 -27.57 -12.39 -29.56
C THR A 356 -26.82 -11.20 -28.98
N LEU A 357 -25.62 -10.94 -29.51
CA LEU A 357 -24.78 -9.83 -29.05
C LEU A 357 -25.52 -8.47 -29.07
N GLY A 358 -26.49 -8.31 -29.99
CA GLY A 358 -27.40 -7.17 -30.04
C GLY A 358 -28.38 -7.04 -28.86
N ALA A 359 -28.68 -8.12 -28.14
CA ALA A 359 -29.46 -8.07 -26.90
C ALA A 359 -28.62 -7.59 -25.71
N LEU A 360 -27.33 -7.93 -25.68
CA LEU A 360 -26.38 -7.46 -24.68
C LEU A 360 -26.15 -5.94 -24.78
N LEU A 361 -25.98 -5.44 -26.01
CA LEU A 361 -25.82 -4.01 -26.30
C LEU A 361 -27.02 -3.19 -25.82
N ARG A 362 -28.24 -3.66 -26.10
CA ARG A 362 -29.49 -3.00 -25.65
C ARG A 362 -29.67 -2.99 -24.14
N GLN A 363 -29.00 -3.89 -23.41
CA GLN A 363 -28.95 -3.86 -21.94
C GLN A 363 -27.91 -2.88 -21.39
N LEU A 364 -26.78 -2.70 -22.09
CA LEU A 364 -25.74 -1.74 -21.74
C LEU A 364 -26.13 -0.29 -22.07
N GLU A 365 -26.99 -0.09 -23.07
CA GLU A 365 -27.55 1.22 -23.46
C GLU A 365 -28.66 1.72 -22.52
N ARG A 366 -29.22 0.84 -21.67
CA ARG A 366 -30.28 1.17 -20.69
C ARG A 366 -29.72 1.48 -19.32
#